data_AF-A0A7X7NW69-F1
#
_entry.id   AF-A0A7X7NW69-F1
#
_cell.length_a   1.000
_cell.length_b   1.000
_cell.length_c   1.000
_cell.angle_alpha   90.00
_cell.angle_beta   90.00
_cell.angle_gamma   90.00
#
_symmetry.space_group_name_H-M   'P 1'
#
loop_
_entity.id
_entity.type
_entity.pdbx_description
1 polymer ?
#
loop_
_entity_poly.entity_id
_entity_poly.type
_entity_poly.pdbx_seq_one_letter_code
_entity_poly.pdbx_strand_id
1 'polypeptide(L)' 'MKPDCLGYSNKRNKLSLKLLEERKKLSITQKEMAERLNLSYSIYSAFERGQYKANLMILSRVSKYLKISMKEDEELYLIV' A
#
# COMPACT_ATOMS: atom_id res chain seq x y z
N MET A 1 6.10 -21.04 0.45
CA MET A 1 6.16 -19.58 0.66
C MET A 1 7.53 -19.24 1.22
N LYS A 2 8.32 -18.42 0.54
CA LYS A 2 9.56 -17.90 1.12
C LYS A 2 9.18 -16.82 2.13
N PRO A 3 9.78 -16.78 3.33
CA PRO A 3 9.56 -15.70 4.27
C PRO A 3 10.21 -14.46 3.68
N ASP A 4 9.40 -13.44 3.39
CA ASP A 4 9.91 -12.12 3.06
C ASP A 4 10.73 -11.65 4.27
N CYS A 5 12.05 -11.63 4.08
CA CYS A 5 13.03 -11.26 5.09
C CYS A 5 12.68 -9.88 5.67
N LEU A 6 12.27 -9.90 6.95
CA LEU A 6 11.88 -8.73 7.72
C LEU A 6 13.12 -7.92 8.09
N GLY A 7 13.21 -6.72 7.53
CA GLY A 7 14.22 -5.73 7.90
C GLY A 7 13.68 -4.34 7.71
N TYR A 8 13.70 -3.59 8.81
CA TYR A 8 13.65 -2.13 8.95
C TYR A 8 12.31 -1.47 9.33
N SER A 9 12.35 -0.90 10.54
CA SER A 9 11.40 0.02 11.14
C SER A 9 11.64 1.43 10.62
N ASN A 10 10.59 2.11 10.13
CA ASN A 10 10.11 3.36 10.72
C ASN A 10 8.78 3.82 10.09
N LYS A 11 7.73 3.87 10.93
CA LYS A 11 6.32 4.29 10.68
C LYS A 11 5.73 3.91 9.29
N ARG A 12 5.17 2.70 9.18
CA ARG A 12 4.19 2.38 8.11
C ARG A 12 3.03 3.38 8.18
N ASN A 13 2.68 3.99 7.05
CA ASN A 13 1.49 4.84 6.99
C ASN A 13 0.21 3.98 7.01
N LYS A 14 -0.90 4.50 7.52
CA LYS A 14 -2.17 3.76 7.66
C LYS A 14 -2.64 3.14 6.34
N LEU A 15 -2.42 3.82 5.21
CA LEU A 15 -2.73 3.32 3.86
C LEU A 15 -1.96 2.04 3.52
N SER A 16 -0.66 1.99 3.80
CA SER A 16 0.19 0.82 3.55
C SER A 16 -0.22 -0.38 4.40
N LEU A 17 -0.66 -0.14 5.64
CA LEU A 17 -1.20 -1.18 6.52
C LEU A 17 -2.51 -1.74 5.99
N LYS A 18 -3.44 -0.87 5.58
CA LYS A 18 -4.72 -1.28 5.00
C LYS A 18 -4.54 -2.11 3.72
N LEU A 19 -3.62 -1.70 2.85
CA LEU A 19 -3.30 -2.49 1.65
C LEU A 19 -2.66 -3.83 1.97
N LEU A 20 -1.78 -3.90 2.97
CA LEU A 20 -1.19 -5.15 3.44
C LEU A 20 -2.27 -6.12 3.96
N GLU A 21 -3.22 -5.61 4.73
CA GLU A 21 -4.36 -6.39 5.24
C GLU A 21 -5.24 -6.92 4.11
N GLU A 22 -5.62 -6.06 3.16
CA GLU A 22 -6.41 -6.45 1.99
C GLU A 22 -5.68 -7.49 1.13
N ARG A 23 -4.37 -7.30 0.89
CA ARG A 23 -3.55 -8.25 0.14
C ARG A 23 -3.54 -9.63 0.81
N LYS A 24 -3.40 -9.67 2.15
CA LYS A 24 -3.42 -10.91 2.93
C LYS A 24 -4.79 -11.56 2.93
N LYS A 25 -5.88 -10.80 3.07
CA LYS A 25 -7.26 -11.31 2.95
C LYS A 25 -7.49 -11.99 1.60
N LEU A 26 -6.97 -11.41 0.54
CA LEU A 26 -7.06 -11.93 -0.83
C LEU A 26 -6.09 -13.09 -1.10
N SER A 27 -5.15 -13.37 -0.19
CA SER A 27 -4.10 -14.40 -0.35
C SER A 27 -3.28 -14.25 -1.65
N ILE A 28 -3.01 -13.01 -2.07
CA ILE A 28 -2.24 -12.71 -3.28
C ILE A 28 -0.82 -12.19 -2.95
N THR A 29 0.06 -12.30 -3.93
CA THR A 29 1.44 -11.78 -3.88
C THR A 29 1.48 -10.26 -4.02
N GLN A 30 2.62 -9.66 -3.66
CA GLN A 30 2.86 -8.23 -3.88
C GLN A 30 2.81 -7.86 -5.39
N LYS A 31 3.21 -8.77 -6.27
CA LYS A 31 3.20 -8.55 -7.72
C LYS A 31 1.76 -8.46 -8.25
N GLU A 32 0.90 -9.40 -7.87
CA GLU A 32 -0.52 -9.39 -8.26
C GLU A 32 -1.24 -8.16 -7.71
N MET A 33 -0.92 -7.73 -6.48
CA MET A 33 -1.51 -6.51 -5.93
C MET A 33 -1.01 -5.24 -6.66
N ALA A 34 0.27 -5.20 -7.04
CA ALA A 34 0.82 -4.11 -7.84
C ALA A 34 0.11 -4.01 -9.20
N GLU A 35 -0.11 -5.15 -9.88
CA GLU A 35 -0.83 -5.22 -11.15
C GLU A 35 -2.27 -4.70 -11.01
N ARG A 36 -3.00 -5.08 -9.95
CA ARG A 36 -4.36 -4.57 -9.66
C ARG A 36 -4.39 -3.05 -9.44
N LEU A 37 -3.34 -2.50 -8.85
CA LEU A 37 -3.17 -1.06 -8.61
C LEU A 37 -2.51 -0.34 -9.79
N ASN A 38 -2.21 -1.04 -10.89
CA ASN A 38 -1.47 -0.56 -12.05
C ASN A 38 -0.08 0.04 -11.68
N LEU A 39 0.53 -0.41 -10.58
CA LEU A 39 1.84 0.03 -10.08
C LEU A 39 2.94 -0.94 -10.54
N SER A 40 4.18 -0.44 -10.61
CA SER A 40 5.32 -1.34 -10.71
C SER A 40 5.48 -2.11 -9.39
N TYR A 41 5.96 -3.34 -9.50
CA TYR A 41 6.30 -4.15 -8.32
C TYR A 41 7.24 -3.42 -7.35
N SER A 42 8.24 -2.71 -7.87
CA SER A 42 9.21 -1.97 -7.06
C SER A 42 8.56 -0.84 -6.25
N ILE A 43 7.66 -0.07 -6.87
CA ILE A 43 6.92 1.02 -6.20
C ILE A 43 6.00 0.43 -5.13
N TYR A 44 5.21 -0.59 -5.46
CA TYR A 44 4.32 -1.23 -4.51
C TYR A 44 5.07 -1.85 -3.33
N SER A 45 6.17 -2.54 -3.59
CA SER A 45 6.98 -3.20 -2.56
C SER A 45 7.64 -2.17 -1.62
N ALA A 46 8.20 -1.09 -2.15
CA ALA A 46 8.74 0.01 -1.35
C ALA A 46 7.64 0.69 -0.51
N PHE A 47 6.46 0.89 -1.09
CA PHE A 47 5.31 1.47 -0.41
C PHE A 47 4.78 0.57 0.73
N GLU A 48 4.52 -0.71 0.47
CA GLU A 48 4.02 -1.67 1.47
C GLU A 48 5.02 -1.85 2.63
N ARG A 49 6.32 -1.77 2.34
CA ARG A 49 7.38 -1.83 3.35
C ARG A 49 7.59 -0.51 4.13
N GLY A 50 6.88 0.56 3.78
CA GLY A 50 7.04 1.87 4.43
C GLY A 50 8.32 2.62 4.05
N GLN A 51 9.00 2.19 2.97
CA GLN A 51 10.20 2.83 2.44
C GLN A 51 9.86 4.03 1.53
N TYR A 52 8.57 4.22 1.21
CA TYR A 52 8.09 5.27 0.30
C TYR A 52 6.78 5.88 0.81
N LYS A 53 6.73 7.20 1.00
CA LYS A 53 5.49 7.94 1.31
C LYS A 53 4.65 8.05 0.04
N ALA A 54 3.33 7.88 0.15
CA ALA A 54 2.55 7.49 -1.04
C ALA A 54 2.62 8.45 -2.24
N ASN A 55 2.70 9.77 -2.18
CA ASN A 55 2.49 10.63 -3.37
C ASN A 55 1.05 10.53 -3.96
N LEU A 56 0.65 11.59 -4.67
CA LEU A 56 -0.70 11.76 -5.18
C LEU A 56 -1.13 10.67 -6.18
N MET A 57 -0.18 10.12 -6.94
CA MET A 57 -0.45 9.05 -7.90
C MET A 57 -0.82 7.74 -7.18
N ILE A 58 -0.06 7.34 -6.16
CA ILE A 58 -0.37 6.11 -5.39
C ILE A 58 -1.69 6.29 -4.67
N LEU A 59 -1.92 7.47 -4.06
CA LEU A 59 -3.21 7.78 -3.44
C LEU A 59 -4.34 7.57 -4.44
N SER A 60 -4.34 8.28 -5.57
CA SER A 60 -5.40 8.18 -6.56
C SER A 60 -5.69 6.75 -7.01
N ARG A 61 -4.65 5.92 -7.19
CA ARG A 61 -4.80 4.51 -7.58
C ARG A 61 -5.40 3.66 -6.47
N VAL A 62 -4.91 3.83 -5.24
CA VAL A 62 -5.41 3.08 -4.09
C VAL A 62 -6.83 3.47 -3.74
N SER A 63 -7.17 4.76 -3.79
CA SER A 63 -8.51 5.26 -3.53
C SER A 63 -9.53 4.73 -4.52
N LYS A 64 -9.17 4.73 -5.81
CA LYS A 64 -9.98 4.10 -6.88
C LYS A 64 -10.16 2.61 -6.65
N TYR A 65 -9.11 1.91 -6.23
CA TYR A 65 -9.16 0.46 -5.97
C TYR A 65 -10.03 0.12 -4.76
N LEU A 66 -9.85 0.84 -3.64
CA LEU A 66 -10.60 0.63 -2.40
C LEU A 66 -12.03 1.20 -2.46
N LYS A 67 -12.39 1.93 -3.53
CA LYS A 67 -13.67 2.64 -3.69
C LYS A 67 -13.98 3.57 -2.50
N ILE A 68 -12.95 4.13 -1.89
CA ILE A 68 -13.04 5.10 -0.80
C ILE A 68 -13.16 6.51 -1.38
N SER A 69 -13.88 7.39 -0.68
CA SER A 69 -14.04 8.78 -1.15
C SER A 69 -12.81 9.63 -0.80
N MET A 70 -12.56 10.70 -1.57
CA MET A 70 -11.43 11.62 -1.32
C MET A 70 -11.34 12.17 0.10
N LYS A 71 -12.46 12.22 0.85
CA LYS A 71 -12.46 12.66 2.26
C LYS A 71 -11.77 11.64 3.18
N GLU A 72 -11.89 10.35 2.91
CA GLU A 72 -11.23 9.29 3.68
C GLU A 72 -9.74 9.20 3.34
N ASP A 73 -9.35 9.66 2.14
CA ASP A 73 -7.96 9.68 1.69
C ASP A 73 -7.09 10.66 2.50
N GLU A 74 -7.62 11.82 2.87
CA GLU A 74 -6.90 12.83 3.67
C GLU A 74 -6.63 12.33 5.09
N GLU A 75 -7.60 11.64 5.70
CA GLU A 75 -7.51 11.09 7.06
C GLU A 75 -6.53 9.91 7.16
N LEU A 76 -6.35 9.16 6.06
CA LEU A 76 -5.39 8.07 5.95
C LEU A 76 -3.95 8.56 5.65
N TYR A 77 -3.82 9.79 5.14
CA TYR A 77 -2.55 10.38 4.70
C TYR A 77 -1.88 11.26 5.76
N LEU A 78 -2.67 11.86 6.67
CA LEU A 78 -2.14 12.54 7.85
C LEU A 78 -1.76 11.52 8.94
N ILE A 79 -0.46 11.20 8.97
CA ILE A 79 0.19 10.84 10.23
C ILE A 79 0.40 12.16 10.97
N VAL A 80 -0.35 12.37 12.06
CA VAL A 80 0.12 13.17 13.20
C VAL A 80 1.02 12.27 14.04
#